data_AF-A0AAV3JHN8-F1
#
_entry.id   AF-A0AAV3JHN8-F1
#
_cell.length_a   1.000
_cell.length_b   1.000
_cell.length_c   1.000
_cell.angle_alpha   90.00
_cell.angle_beta   90.00
_cell.angle_gamma   90.00
#
_symmetry.space_group_name_H-M   'P 1'
#
loop_
_entity.id
_entity.type
_entity.pdbx_description
1 polymer ?
#
loop_
_entity_poly.entity_id
_entity_poly.type
_entity_poly.pdbx_seq_one_letter_code
_entity_poly.pdbx_strand_id
1 'polypeptide(L)'
;MNWVEETLLYFFIIYAVFQFLVSGPVLQLLINFFSFRHFKFRWFSSGVILPILYVVSRNCRIEFPGILKTDQVYARVSSLNLKIEFFPLFRGKLKISSSIFKNFHMDYTNIISSYKKMGLMPKRGKIVFQNMRMENGSISIVDKTLTPTYAIQLHDIAIEGGYMDFGSPLEVLFRTKSGTCRLGKRGSLKIGVLEGETRGFLSLSDITWSELAGLQVIPLPFLKNRVQIYVEFKHINLDETILEGTLIHFAPHSQDKPEQSYPFHFTIVWQNYNLPFDLALRELVLELFLKIKLKGVMTRMLQTVAKGLYMIIGKNRSYKHDSL
;
A
#
# COMPACT_ATOMS: atom_id res chain seq x y z
N MET A 1 -24.52 -52.42 -0.78
CA MET A 1 -24.13 -51.05 -0.40
C MET A 1 -25.41 -50.34 -0.03
N ASN A 2 -25.52 -49.83 1.19
CA ASN A 2 -26.73 -49.10 1.61
C ASN A 2 -26.77 -47.74 0.91
N TRP A 3 -27.95 -47.21 0.57
CA TRP A 3 -28.11 -45.91 -0.11
C TRP A 3 -27.37 -44.75 0.59
N VAL A 4 -27.25 -44.83 1.92
CA VAL A 4 -26.47 -43.89 2.74
C VAL A 4 -24.96 -43.97 2.44
N GLU A 5 -24.42 -45.19 2.27
CA GLU A 5 -23.00 -45.41 1.94
C GLU A 5 -22.68 -44.93 0.52
N GLU A 6 -23.57 -45.19 -0.44
CA GLU A 6 -23.46 -44.67 -1.81
C GLU A 6 -23.47 -43.14 -1.82
N THR A 7 -24.40 -42.53 -1.11
CA THR A 7 -24.52 -41.07 -1.03
C THR A 7 -23.25 -40.45 -0.42
N LEU A 8 -22.75 -41.00 0.70
CA LEU A 8 -21.50 -40.55 1.31
C LEU A 8 -20.31 -40.70 0.36
N LEU A 9 -20.21 -41.82 -0.36
CA LEU A 9 -19.16 -42.06 -1.34
C LEU A 9 -19.17 -40.98 -2.44
N TYR A 10 -20.33 -40.65 -3.01
CA TYR A 10 -20.44 -39.57 -3.99
C TYR A 10 -20.02 -38.22 -3.42
N PHE A 11 -20.41 -37.88 -2.19
CA PHE A 11 -19.96 -36.65 -1.53
C PHE A 11 -18.44 -36.60 -1.36
N PHE A 12 -17.80 -37.70 -0.96
CA PHE A 12 -16.34 -37.77 -0.83
C PHE A 12 -15.64 -37.64 -2.18
N ILE A 13 -16.16 -38.25 -3.24
CA ILE A 13 -15.61 -38.12 -4.60
C ILE A 13 -15.71 -36.66 -5.06
N ILE A 14 -16.87 -36.03 -4.92
CA ILE A 14 -17.08 -34.63 -5.28
C ILE A 14 -16.12 -33.72 -4.50
N TYR A 15 -16.01 -33.92 -3.18
CA TYR A 15 -15.07 -33.18 -2.35
C TYR A 15 -13.61 -33.36 -2.79
N ALA A 16 -13.19 -34.59 -3.07
CA ALA A 16 -11.84 -34.89 -3.54
C ALA A 16 -11.53 -34.22 -4.89
N VAL A 17 -12.49 -34.21 -5.82
CA VAL A 17 -12.36 -33.50 -7.11
C VAL A 17 -12.20 -32.01 -6.88
N PHE A 18 -13.04 -31.39 -6.05
CA PHE A 18 -12.91 -29.96 -5.74
C PHE A 18 -11.59 -29.64 -5.05
N GLN A 19 -11.18 -30.44 -4.06
CA GLN A 19 -9.92 -30.26 -3.35
C GLN A 19 -8.71 -30.41 -4.29
N PHE A 20 -8.78 -31.32 -5.27
CA PHE A 20 -7.76 -31.46 -6.30
C PHE A 20 -7.69 -30.24 -7.22
N LEU A 21 -8.84 -29.70 -7.66
CA LEU A 21 -8.91 -28.51 -8.51
C LEU A 21 -8.32 -27.27 -7.84
N VAL A 22 -8.47 -27.15 -6.51
CA VAL A 22 -7.90 -26.04 -5.74
C VAL A 22 -6.51 -26.34 -5.16
N SER A 23 -5.89 -27.45 -5.57
CA SER A 23 -4.52 -27.76 -5.19
C SER A 23 -3.54 -26.79 -5.86
N GLY A 24 -2.41 -26.51 -5.20
CA GLY A 24 -1.45 -25.51 -5.67
C GLY A 24 -0.94 -25.74 -7.11
N PRO A 25 -0.52 -26.96 -7.50
CA PRO A 25 -0.09 -27.24 -8.87
C PRO A 25 -1.17 -27.02 -9.92
N VAL A 26 -2.41 -27.44 -9.62
CA VAL A 26 -3.54 -27.28 -10.54
C VAL A 26 -3.92 -25.81 -10.66
N LEU A 27 -4.01 -25.08 -9.55
CA LEU A 27 -4.23 -23.62 -9.55
C LEU A 27 -3.12 -22.89 -10.32
N GLN A 28 -1.86 -23.26 -10.12
CA GLN A 28 -0.75 -22.67 -10.87
C GLN A 28 -0.92 -22.87 -12.37
N LEU A 29 -1.28 -24.08 -12.81
CA LEU A 29 -1.51 -24.38 -14.22
C LEU A 29 -2.69 -23.57 -14.77
N LEU A 30 -3.83 -23.58 -14.09
CA LEU A 30 -5.02 -22.84 -14.49
C LEU A 30 -4.73 -21.33 -14.59
N ILE A 31 -4.13 -20.74 -13.56
CA ILE A 31 -3.82 -19.30 -13.53
C ILE A 31 -2.88 -18.95 -14.67
N ASN A 32 -1.79 -19.71 -14.88
CA ASN A 32 -0.84 -19.43 -15.96
C ASN A 32 -1.43 -19.66 -17.36
N PHE A 33 -2.35 -20.62 -17.50
CA PHE A 33 -3.03 -20.90 -18.76
C PHE A 33 -3.95 -19.73 -19.15
N PHE A 34 -4.83 -19.30 -18.24
CA PHE A 34 -5.75 -18.18 -18.50
C PHE A 34 -5.03 -16.83 -18.56
N SER A 35 -3.91 -16.69 -17.85
CA SER A 35 -3.15 -15.43 -17.78
C SER A 35 -1.95 -15.41 -18.75
N PHE A 36 -1.96 -16.29 -19.75
CA PHE A 36 -0.89 -16.42 -20.72
C PHE A 36 -0.55 -15.04 -21.33
N ARG A 37 0.73 -14.65 -21.24
CA ARG A 37 1.30 -13.34 -21.62
C ARG A 37 1.01 -12.15 -20.70
N HIS A 38 0.08 -12.23 -19.75
CA HIS A 38 -0.23 -11.11 -18.85
C HIS A 38 0.59 -11.15 -17.55
N PHE A 39 0.72 -12.32 -16.92
CA PHE A 39 1.63 -12.53 -15.81
C PHE A 39 2.05 -13.99 -15.69
N LYS A 40 3.14 -14.21 -14.97
CA LYS A 40 3.61 -15.54 -14.58
C LYS A 40 3.43 -15.71 -13.09
N PHE A 41 2.91 -16.87 -12.73
CA PHE A 41 2.62 -17.23 -11.37
C PHE A 41 3.29 -18.55 -11.02
N ARG A 42 4.02 -18.60 -9.91
CA ARG A 42 4.65 -19.81 -9.39
C ARG A 42 4.24 -20.02 -7.94
N TRP A 43 3.74 -21.21 -7.63
CA TRP A 43 3.21 -21.60 -6.34
C TRP A 43 3.57 -23.05 -6.06
N PHE A 44 4.48 -23.26 -5.10
CA PHE A 44 4.88 -24.60 -4.67
C PHE A 44 4.30 -24.93 -3.28
N SER A 45 3.12 -25.57 -3.22
CA SER A 45 2.52 -26.14 -1.99
C SER A 45 1.10 -26.71 -2.22
N SER A 46 0.38 -27.04 -1.15
CA SER A 46 -0.96 -27.62 -1.07
C SER A 46 -2.08 -26.81 -1.74
N GLY A 47 -1.93 -25.50 -1.96
CA GLY A 47 -2.98 -24.66 -2.54
C GLY A 47 -3.99 -24.16 -1.51
N VAL A 48 -5.28 -24.23 -1.85
CA VAL A 48 -6.38 -23.86 -0.95
C VAL A 48 -6.90 -25.12 -0.26
N ILE A 49 -6.96 -25.11 1.06
CA ILE A 49 -7.47 -26.20 1.88
C ILE A 49 -8.96 -25.93 2.15
N LEU A 50 -9.82 -26.76 1.58
CA LEU A 50 -11.25 -26.77 1.86
C LEU A 50 -11.53 -27.54 3.17
N PRO A 51 -12.67 -27.28 3.83
CA PRO A 51 -13.64 -26.21 3.55
C PRO A 51 -13.24 -24.84 4.14
N ILE A 52 -12.14 -24.78 4.91
CA ILE A 52 -11.74 -23.61 5.71
C ILE A 52 -11.23 -22.45 4.85
N LEU A 53 -11.02 -22.66 3.54
CA LEU A 53 -10.40 -21.72 2.60
C LEU A 53 -9.08 -21.15 3.13
N TYR A 54 -8.28 -22.05 3.69
CA TYR A 54 -6.96 -21.71 4.18
C TYR A 54 -5.93 -21.95 3.09
N VAL A 55 -5.18 -20.92 2.78
CA VAL A 55 -4.18 -20.91 1.72
C VAL A 55 -2.81 -21.00 2.37
N VAL A 56 -2.04 -22.00 1.96
CA VAL A 56 -0.63 -22.12 2.33
C VAL A 56 0.18 -22.09 1.06
N SER A 57 1.22 -21.27 1.04
CA SER A 57 2.16 -21.20 -0.08
C SER A 57 3.60 -21.08 0.39
N ARG A 58 4.47 -21.90 -0.20
CA ARG A 58 5.93 -21.79 -0.07
C ARG A 58 6.50 -21.26 -1.38
N ASN A 59 7.43 -20.31 -1.28
CA ASN A 59 8.12 -19.71 -2.42
C ASN A 59 7.19 -19.23 -3.54
N CYS A 60 6.15 -18.47 -3.18
CA CYS A 60 5.25 -17.87 -4.16
C CYS A 60 5.99 -16.76 -4.93
N ARG A 61 5.80 -16.73 -6.25
CA ARG A 61 6.32 -15.68 -7.13
C ARG A 61 5.26 -15.23 -8.10
N ILE A 62 5.15 -13.92 -8.28
CA ILE A 62 4.24 -13.29 -9.22
C ILE A 62 5.06 -12.31 -10.05
N GLU A 63 5.00 -12.44 -11.36
CA GLU A 63 5.78 -11.63 -12.29
C GLU A 63 4.86 -11.06 -13.37
N PHE A 64 4.68 -9.75 -13.36
CA PHE A 64 4.06 -8.97 -14.42
C PHE A 64 5.19 -8.35 -15.26
N PRO A 65 5.47 -8.88 -16.46
CA PRO A 65 6.63 -8.47 -17.26
C PRO A 65 6.49 -7.08 -17.91
N GLY A 66 5.32 -6.43 -17.81
CA GLY A 66 5.05 -5.13 -18.45
C GLY A 66 4.86 -5.20 -19.97
N ILE A 67 4.40 -6.35 -20.48
CA ILE A 67 4.08 -6.50 -21.91
C ILE A 67 3.05 -5.44 -22.31
N LEU A 68 3.19 -4.84 -23.50
CA LEU A 68 2.37 -3.72 -24.01
C LEU A 68 2.52 -2.38 -23.27
N LYS A 69 3.72 -2.07 -22.75
CA LYS A 69 4.00 -0.81 -22.01
C LYS A 69 3.17 -0.67 -20.73
N THR A 70 2.80 -1.80 -20.12
CA THR A 70 2.16 -1.84 -18.81
C THR A 70 3.20 -1.81 -17.70
N ASP A 71 2.77 -1.52 -16.47
CA ASP A 71 3.66 -1.54 -15.31
C ASP A 71 4.32 -2.91 -15.13
N GLN A 72 5.53 -2.91 -14.57
CA GLN A 72 6.26 -4.13 -14.26
C GLN A 72 6.17 -4.38 -12.76
N VAL A 73 5.85 -5.60 -12.38
CA VAL A 73 5.79 -6.01 -10.98
C VAL A 73 6.48 -7.37 -10.84
N TYR A 74 7.46 -7.46 -9.97
CA TYR A 74 8.01 -8.73 -9.54
C TYR A 74 7.80 -8.84 -8.04
N ALA A 75 7.03 -9.83 -7.60
CA ALA A 75 6.78 -10.09 -6.19
C ALA A 75 7.20 -11.51 -5.84
N ARG A 76 7.92 -11.66 -4.73
CA ARG A 76 8.34 -12.93 -4.16
C ARG A 76 8.03 -12.96 -2.68
N VAL A 77 7.57 -14.11 -2.19
CA VAL A 77 7.36 -14.35 -0.77
C VAL A 77 7.80 -15.77 -0.42
N SER A 78 8.58 -15.93 0.63
CA SER A 78 9.09 -17.26 1.01
C SER A 78 8.00 -18.13 1.62
N SER A 79 7.13 -17.54 2.44
CA SER A 79 5.97 -18.20 3.03
C SER A 79 4.79 -17.24 3.05
N LEU A 80 3.66 -17.70 2.53
CA LEU A 80 2.41 -16.97 2.48
C LEU A 80 1.31 -17.85 3.06
N ASN A 81 0.68 -17.38 4.12
CA ASN A 81 -0.48 -18.05 4.70
C ASN A 81 -1.66 -17.07 4.69
N LEU A 82 -2.80 -17.45 4.12
CA LEU A 82 -3.99 -16.60 4.05
C LEU A 82 -5.22 -17.38 4.53
N LYS A 83 -6.10 -16.72 5.26
CA LYS A 83 -7.42 -17.26 5.61
C LYS A 83 -8.50 -16.43 4.94
N ILE A 84 -9.11 -16.97 3.89
CA ILE A 84 -10.15 -16.30 3.12
C ILE A 84 -11.51 -16.56 3.79
N GLU A 85 -12.32 -15.52 3.94
CA GLU A 85 -13.69 -15.68 4.45
C GLU A 85 -14.62 -16.18 3.35
N PHE A 86 -15.32 -17.29 3.61
CA PHE A 86 -16.21 -17.93 2.65
C PHE A 86 -17.45 -17.07 2.31
N PHE A 87 -18.19 -16.59 3.33
CA PHE A 87 -19.45 -15.88 3.10
C PHE A 87 -19.32 -14.56 2.30
N PRO A 88 -18.29 -13.71 2.52
CA PRO A 88 -18.09 -12.52 1.70
C PRO A 88 -17.86 -12.79 0.21
N LEU A 89 -17.27 -13.94 -0.16
CA LEU A 89 -17.02 -14.29 -1.56
C LEU A 89 -18.30 -14.35 -2.38
N PHE A 90 -19.40 -14.89 -1.82
CA PHE A 90 -20.71 -14.94 -2.48
C PHE A 90 -21.31 -13.56 -2.73
N ARG A 91 -20.89 -12.53 -1.98
CA ARG A 91 -21.26 -11.12 -2.19
C ARG A 91 -20.28 -10.38 -3.08
N GLY A 92 -19.37 -11.11 -3.75
CA GLY A 92 -18.31 -10.55 -4.58
C GLY A 92 -17.34 -9.68 -3.79
N LYS A 93 -17.02 -10.08 -2.54
CA LYS A 93 -16.02 -9.45 -1.67
C LYS A 93 -14.94 -10.48 -1.32
N LEU A 94 -13.68 -10.17 -1.63
CA LEU A 94 -12.54 -10.95 -1.20
C LEU A 94 -12.05 -10.40 0.14
N LYS A 95 -12.43 -11.06 1.23
CA LYS A 95 -12.01 -10.69 2.58
C LYS A 95 -11.05 -11.74 3.14
N ILE A 96 -9.85 -11.31 3.47
CA ILE A 96 -8.79 -12.15 4.04
C ILE A 96 -8.67 -11.78 5.51
N SER A 97 -9.20 -12.64 6.37
CA SER A 97 -9.29 -12.43 7.83
C SER A 97 -7.94 -12.46 8.55
N SER A 98 -6.97 -13.17 7.98
CA SER A 98 -5.60 -13.27 8.48
C SER A 98 -4.67 -13.53 7.31
N SER A 99 -3.53 -12.83 7.31
CA SER A 99 -2.51 -12.98 6.29
C SER A 99 -1.11 -12.89 6.90
N ILE A 100 -0.24 -13.83 6.56
CA ILE A 100 1.14 -13.86 7.04
C ILE A 100 2.06 -13.92 5.82
N PHE A 101 2.94 -12.93 5.72
CA PHE A 101 3.94 -12.80 4.67
C PHE A 101 5.33 -12.84 5.30
N LYS A 102 6.14 -13.84 4.93
CA LYS A 102 7.55 -13.92 5.36
C LYS A 102 8.49 -13.63 4.20
N ASN A 103 9.50 -12.79 4.46
CA ASN A 103 10.50 -12.36 3.47
C ASN A 103 9.84 -11.90 2.17
N PHE A 104 8.88 -10.97 2.29
CA PHE A 104 8.21 -10.39 1.14
C PHE A 104 9.18 -9.45 0.41
N HIS A 105 9.29 -9.59 -0.89
CA HIS A 105 10.08 -8.72 -1.74
C HIS A 105 9.25 -8.33 -2.96
N MET A 106 9.16 -7.03 -3.24
CA MET A 106 8.48 -6.52 -4.42
C MET A 106 9.32 -5.48 -5.14
N ASP A 107 9.58 -5.70 -6.42
CA ASP A 107 10.07 -4.68 -7.34
C ASP A 107 8.90 -4.18 -8.19
N TYR A 108 8.63 -2.88 -8.12
CA TYR A 108 7.57 -2.23 -8.85
C TYR A 108 8.15 -1.13 -9.75
N THR A 109 7.94 -1.25 -11.05
CA THR A 109 8.27 -0.18 -12.01
C THR A 109 6.98 0.41 -12.57
N ASN A 110 6.71 1.65 -12.17
CA ASN A 110 5.60 2.44 -12.67
C ASN A 110 5.96 3.02 -14.07
N ILE A 111 5.16 2.66 -15.07
CA ILE A 111 5.31 3.09 -16.47
C ILE A 111 4.07 3.89 -16.91
N ILE A 112 2.89 3.54 -16.41
CA ILE A 112 1.63 4.21 -16.72
C ILE A 112 1.30 5.22 -15.62
N SER A 113 0.93 6.46 -15.99
CA SER A 113 0.47 7.47 -15.03
C SER A 113 -0.62 6.92 -14.09
N SER A 114 -0.46 7.14 -12.80
CA SER A 114 -1.35 6.63 -11.75
C SER A 114 -2.79 7.13 -11.89
N TYR A 115 -3.02 8.29 -12.53
CA TYR A 115 -4.38 8.78 -12.81
C TYR A 115 -5.16 7.84 -13.71
N LYS A 116 -4.51 7.21 -14.69
CA LYS A 116 -5.16 6.23 -15.58
C LYS A 116 -5.59 4.97 -14.83
N LYS A 117 -4.97 4.68 -13.68
CA LYS A 117 -5.25 3.50 -12.85
C LYS A 117 -6.43 3.69 -11.93
N MET A 118 -6.87 4.93 -11.68
CA MET A 118 -8.02 5.22 -10.82
C MET A 118 -9.29 4.47 -11.25
N GLY A 119 -9.54 4.38 -12.56
CA GLY A 119 -10.71 3.66 -13.09
C GLY A 119 -10.64 2.13 -12.92
N LEU A 120 -9.46 1.59 -12.59
CA LEU A 120 -9.23 0.16 -12.38
C LEU A 120 -9.23 -0.20 -10.88
N MET A 121 -9.31 0.79 -10.00
CA MET A 121 -9.31 0.57 -8.56
C MET A 121 -10.61 -0.12 -8.13
N PRO A 122 -10.53 -1.17 -7.29
CA PRO A 122 -11.74 -1.77 -6.74
C PRO A 122 -12.47 -0.76 -5.85
N LYS A 123 -13.80 -0.87 -5.76
CA LYS A 123 -14.55 -0.11 -4.75
C LYS A 123 -14.10 -0.52 -3.34
N ARG A 124 -14.08 0.43 -2.42
CA ARG A 124 -13.77 0.21 -1.01
C ARG A 124 -14.56 -0.97 -0.43
N GLY A 125 -13.90 -1.79 0.38
CA GLY A 125 -14.45 -2.98 1.01
C GLY A 125 -14.61 -4.19 0.10
N LYS A 126 -14.20 -4.12 -1.17
CA LYS A 126 -14.26 -5.27 -2.10
C LYS A 126 -13.10 -6.24 -1.92
N ILE A 127 -11.90 -5.74 -1.70
CA ILE A 127 -10.70 -6.55 -1.48
C ILE A 127 -10.01 -6.04 -0.23
N VAL A 128 -10.09 -6.81 0.85
CA VAL A 128 -9.63 -6.38 2.18
C VAL A 128 -8.78 -7.46 2.82
N PHE A 129 -7.60 -7.06 3.29
CA PHE A 129 -6.68 -7.86 4.10
C PHE A 129 -6.74 -7.36 5.53
N GLN A 130 -6.97 -8.26 6.47
CA GLN A 130 -7.03 -7.99 7.91
C GLN A 130 -6.01 -8.85 8.64
N ASN A 131 -5.64 -8.41 9.85
CA ASN A 131 -4.66 -9.07 10.71
C ASN A 131 -3.41 -9.48 9.93
N MET A 132 -2.93 -8.57 9.06
CA MET A 132 -1.76 -8.80 8.25
C MET A 132 -0.51 -8.79 9.13
N ARG A 133 0.31 -9.82 8.98
CA ARG A 133 1.64 -9.91 9.59
C ARG A 133 2.67 -9.99 8.48
N MET A 134 3.63 -9.08 8.48
CA MET A 134 4.76 -9.09 7.56
C MET A 134 6.05 -9.10 8.35
N GLU A 135 6.93 -10.05 8.04
CA GLU A 135 8.26 -10.17 8.67
C GLU A 135 9.32 -10.02 7.60
N ASN A 136 10.21 -9.04 7.77
CA ASN A 136 11.35 -8.77 6.89
C ASN A 136 10.91 -8.53 5.43
N GLY A 137 10.02 -7.57 5.23
CA GLY A 137 9.57 -7.16 3.90
C GLY A 137 10.50 -6.12 3.25
N SER A 138 10.51 -6.09 1.92
CA SER A 138 11.21 -5.09 1.14
C SER A 138 10.42 -4.74 -0.12
N ILE A 139 10.39 -3.46 -0.47
CA ILE A 139 9.69 -2.95 -1.64
C ILE A 139 10.60 -1.93 -2.33
N SER A 140 10.90 -2.15 -3.60
CA SER A 140 11.63 -1.22 -4.46
C SER A 140 10.64 -0.63 -5.47
N ILE A 141 10.55 0.69 -5.53
CA ILE A 141 9.65 1.39 -6.45
C ILE A 141 10.48 2.29 -7.36
N VAL A 142 10.26 2.15 -8.67
CA VAL A 142 10.84 3.01 -9.70
C VAL A 142 9.72 3.61 -10.52
N ASP A 143 9.63 4.94 -10.57
CA ASP A 143 8.62 5.65 -11.36
C ASP A 143 9.25 6.36 -12.56
N LYS A 144 9.00 5.78 -13.74
CA LYS A 144 9.46 6.27 -15.04
C LYS A 144 8.55 7.32 -15.65
N THR A 145 7.41 7.63 -15.02
CA THR A 145 6.49 8.68 -15.48
C THR A 145 6.98 10.08 -15.09
N LEU A 146 7.88 10.16 -14.11
CA LEU A 146 8.53 11.39 -13.66
C LEU A 146 9.89 11.56 -14.35
N THR A 147 10.26 12.82 -14.62
CA THR A 147 11.57 13.19 -15.16
C THR A 147 12.21 14.21 -14.22
N PRO A 148 13.35 13.90 -13.57
CA PRO A 148 14.08 12.61 -13.61
C PRO A 148 13.28 11.45 -12.98
N THR A 149 13.67 10.21 -13.32
CA THR A 149 13.06 8.99 -12.77
C THR A 149 13.15 8.98 -11.25
N TYR A 150 12.01 8.77 -10.59
CA TYR A 150 11.92 8.67 -9.15
C TYR A 150 12.21 7.23 -8.72
N ALA A 151 13.00 7.03 -7.67
CA ALA A 151 13.25 5.72 -7.11
C ALA A 151 13.28 5.78 -5.57
N ILE A 152 12.58 4.85 -4.94
CA ILE A 152 12.57 4.70 -3.48
C ILE A 152 12.64 3.23 -3.10
N GLN A 153 13.37 2.94 -2.03
CA GLN A 153 13.47 1.62 -1.45
C GLN A 153 12.95 1.65 -0.02
N LEU A 154 12.08 0.69 0.26
CA LEU A 154 11.53 0.37 1.55
C LEU A 154 12.13 -0.97 1.97
N HIS A 155 12.75 -1.03 3.14
CA HIS A 155 13.33 -2.27 3.65
C HIS A 155 13.06 -2.42 5.14
N ASP A 156 13.36 -3.61 5.66
CA ASP A 156 13.07 -4.01 7.04
C ASP A 156 11.58 -3.78 7.40
N ILE A 157 10.66 -3.99 6.45
CA ILE A 157 9.23 -3.81 6.67
C ILE A 157 8.77 -4.88 7.66
N ALA A 158 8.28 -4.44 8.81
CA ALA A 158 7.63 -5.29 9.79
C ALA A 158 6.24 -4.73 10.09
N ILE A 159 5.21 -5.55 9.93
CA ILE A 159 3.82 -5.19 10.17
C ILE A 159 3.19 -6.24 11.08
N GLU A 160 2.43 -5.79 12.07
CA GLU A 160 1.61 -6.62 12.93
C GLU A 160 0.20 -6.04 13.02
N GLY A 161 -0.81 -6.90 12.86
CA GLY A 161 -2.21 -6.47 12.88
C GLY A 161 -2.55 -5.49 11.76
N GLY A 162 -1.93 -5.62 10.59
CA GLY A 162 -2.15 -4.71 9.47
C GLY A 162 -3.54 -4.83 8.86
N TYR A 163 -4.04 -3.71 8.36
CA TYR A 163 -5.30 -3.59 7.61
C TYR A 163 -5.03 -2.95 6.26
N MET A 164 -5.41 -3.60 5.17
CA MET A 164 -5.24 -3.07 3.82
C MET A 164 -6.53 -3.27 3.03
N ASP A 165 -7.15 -2.15 2.64
CA ASP A 165 -8.25 -2.13 1.68
C ASP A 165 -7.69 -1.65 0.34
N PHE A 166 -7.84 -2.45 -0.71
CA PHE A 166 -7.32 -2.07 -2.04
C PHE A 166 -8.10 -0.90 -2.64
N GLY A 167 -9.32 -0.63 -2.19
CA GLY A 167 -10.08 0.55 -2.59
C GLY A 167 -9.75 1.80 -1.78
N SER A 168 -8.83 1.72 -0.82
CA SER A 168 -8.30 2.88 -0.08
C SER A 168 -6.94 2.49 0.55
N PRO A 169 -5.92 2.23 -0.28
CA PRO A 169 -4.69 1.57 0.15
C PRO A 169 -3.91 2.37 1.20
N LEU A 170 -4.07 3.70 1.25
CA LEU A 170 -3.43 4.56 2.24
C LEU A 170 -3.90 4.30 3.68
N GLU A 171 -5.08 3.70 3.86
CA GLU A 171 -5.62 3.35 5.20
C GLU A 171 -4.69 2.42 5.97
N VAL A 172 -3.80 1.69 5.29
CA VAL A 172 -2.80 0.82 5.94
C VAL A 172 -1.90 1.59 6.90
N LEU A 173 -1.64 2.87 6.66
CA LEU A 173 -0.81 3.69 7.54
C LEU A 173 -1.51 4.08 8.85
N PHE A 174 -2.85 4.04 8.88
CA PHE A 174 -3.65 4.53 10.00
C PHE A 174 -4.41 3.41 10.72
N ARG A 175 -4.66 2.28 10.06
CA ARG A 175 -5.41 1.15 10.65
C ARG A 175 -4.54 -0.04 11.04
N THR A 176 -3.24 0.02 10.79
CA THR A 176 -2.30 -1.04 11.19
C THR A 176 -1.92 -0.89 12.64
N LYS A 177 -2.07 -1.97 13.44
CA LYS A 177 -1.80 -1.94 14.90
C LYS A 177 -0.37 -1.53 15.22
N SER A 178 0.60 -2.10 14.53
CA SER A 178 2.01 -1.74 14.65
C SER A 178 2.72 -1.98 13.33
N GLY A 179 3.54 -1.03 12.91
CA GLY A 179 4.31 -1.15 11.68
C GLY A 179 5.59 -0.33 11.74
N THR A 180 6.65 -0.88 11.17
CA THR A 180 7.93 -0.19 11.00
C THR A 180 8.49 -0.45 9.61
N CYS A 181 9.18 0.53 9.06
CA CYS A 181 9.87 0.43 7.78
C CYS A 181 11.01 1.43 7.75
N ARG A 182 12.11 1.07 7.08
CA ARG A 182 13.16 2.02 6.70
C ARG A 182 12.93 2.51 5.28
N LEU A 183 13.16 3.80 5.06
CA LEU A 183 12.98 4.48 3.78
C LEU A 183 14.30 5.10 3.34
N GLY A 184 14.76 4.73 2.14
CA GLY A 184 16.01 5.25 1.61
C GLY A 184 17.20 4.87 2.49
N LYS A 185 18.13 5.81 2.75
CA LYS A 185 19.36 5.49 3.48
C LYS A 185 19.23 5.61 5.00
N ARG A 186 18.39 6.53 5.49
CA ARG A 186 18.30 6.88 6.92
C ARG A 186 16.87 7.02 7.44
N GLY A 187 15.90 7.21 6.55
CA GLY A 187 14.53 7.46 6.95
C GLY A 187 13.92 6.28 7.68
N SER A 188 13.10 6.56 8.69
CA SER A 188 12.30 5.53 9.34
C SER A 188 10.85 5.97 9.48
N LEU A 189 9.94 5.04 9.20
CA LEU A 189 8.51 5.18 9.41
C LEU A 189 8.11 4.20 10.50
N LYS A 190 7.43 4.72 11.51
CA LYS A 190 6.80 3.95 12.57
C LYS A 190 5.34 4.33 12.65
N ILE A 191 4.46 3.34 12.66
CA ILE A 191 3.03 3.50 12.87
C ILE A 191 2.61 2.63 14.05
N GLY A 192 1.64 3.10 14.81
CA GLY A 192 1.13 2.36 15.95
C GLY A 192 -0.26 2.84 16.35
N VAL A 193 -1.08 1.92 16.81
CA VAL A 193 -2.39 2.20 17.35
C VAL A 193 -2.31 2.15 18.88
N LEU A 194 -2.91 3.13 19.55
CA LEU A 194 -2.99 3.25 21.00
C LEU A 194 -4.16 2.41 21.55
N GLU A 195 -4.21 2.24 22.87
CA GLU A 195 -5.26 1.47 23.54
C GLU A 195 -6.67 1.89 23.09
N GLY A 196 -7.50 0.91 22.72
CA GLY A 196 -8.87 1.12 22.25
C GLY A 196 -9.06 1.23 20.73
N GLU A 197 -8.02 0.99 19.91
CA GLU A 197 -8.05 0.88 18.43
C GLU A 197 -8.61 2.09 17.64
N THR A 198 -8.98 3.17 18.33
CA THR A 198 -9.57 4.37 17.72
C THR A 198 -8.58 5.51 17.61
N ARG A 199 -7.44 5.43 18.30
CA ARG A 199 -6.36 6.43 18.25
C ARG A 199 -5.05 5.77 17.87
N GLY A 200 -4.14 6.53 17.28
CA GLY A 200 -2.81 6.04 16.96
C GLY A 200 -1.87 7.16 16.60
N PHE A 201 -0.67 6.78 16.17
CA PHE A 201 0.37 7.69 15.73
C PHE A 201 1.07 7.18 14.48
N LEU A 202 1.62 8.13 13.72
CA LEU A 202 2.55 7.93 12.63
C LEU A 202 3.74 8.85 12.85
N SER A 203 4.94 8.28 12.85
CA SER A 203 6.19 9.01 12.98
C SER A 203 7.06 8.70 11.77
N LEU A 204 7.37 9.71 11.00
CA LEU A 204 8.36 9.69 9.93
C LEU A 204 9.55 10.50 10.40
N SER A 205 10.75 9.93 10.41
CA SER A 205 11.95 10.57 10.93
C SER A 205 13.14 10.39 10.01
N ASP A 206 14.11 11.30 10.12
CA ASP A 206 15.43 11.25 9.47
C ASP A 206 15.40 11.06 7.94
N ILE A 207 14.33 11.52 7.29
CA ILE A 207 14.21 11.53 5.84
C ILE A 207 14.45 12.93 5.29
N THR A 208 15.12 13.04 4.16
CA THR A 208 15.30 14.32 3.48
C THR A 208 14.16 14.61 2.51
N TRP A 209 13.90 15.89 2.21
CA TRP A 209 12.97 16.25 1.14
C TRP A 209 13.41 15.67 -0.22
N SER A 210 14.72 15.55 -0.46
CA SER A 210 15.25 14.91 -1.67
C SER A 210 14.83 13.44 -1.79
N GLU A 211 14.79 12.70 -0.68
CA GLU A 211 14.37 11.30 -0.65
C GLU A 211 12.83 11.17 -0.70
N LEU A 212 12.10 12.05 0.00
CA LEU A 212 10.64 12.09 -0.04
C LEU A 212 10.09 12.45 -1.42
N ALA A 213 10.64 13.50 -2.05
CA ALA A 213 10.24 13.95 -3.37
C ALA A 213 10.94 13.16 -4.50
N GLY A 214 11.92 12.30 -4.16
CA GLY A 214 12.82 11.58 -5.06
C GLY A 214 13.50 12.48 -6.10
N LEU A 215 13.77 13.72 -5.69
CA LEU A 215 14.56 14.69 -6.42
C LEU A 215 16.02 14.56 -5.99
N GLN A 216 16.64 13.40 -6.25
CA GLN A 216 18.08 13.22 -5.98
C GLN A 216 18.94 14.13 -6.88
N VAL A 217 18.40 14.58 -8.02
CA VAL A 217 19.16 15.25 -9.08
C VAL A 217 19.21 16.78 -8.93
N ILE A 218 18.31 17.41 -8.17
CA ILE A 218 18.27 18.87 -8.04
C ILE A 218 19.08 19.29 -6.80
N PRO A 219 20.24 19.96 -6.94
CA PRO A 219 21.11 20.30 -5.83
C PRO A 219 20.64 21.56 -5.10
N LEU A 220 19.36 21.63 -4.72
CA LEU A 220 18.86 22.73 -3.89
C LEU A 220 19.24 22.47 -2.43
N PRO A 221 19.93 23.41 -1.74
CA PRO A 221 20.44 23.21 -0.37
C PRO A 221 19.38 22.73 0.63
N PHE A 222 18.14 23.20 0.50
CA PHE A 222 17.03 22.84 1.39
C PHE A 222 16.50 21.42 1.17
N LEU A 223 16.74 20.80 0.01
CA LEU A 223 16.36 19.40 -0.23
C LEU A 223 17.17 18.43 0.64
N LYS A 224 18.28 18.90 1.21
CA LYS A 224 19.11 18.19 2.19
C LYS A 224 18.61 18.36 3.64
N ASN A 225 17.65 19.24 3.90
CA ASN A 225 17.09 19.41 5.24
C ASN A 225 16.39 18.13 5.66
N ARG A 226 16.65 17.70 6.89
CA ARG A 226 15.97 16.53 7.46
C ARG A 226 14.59 16.94 7.94
N VAL A 227 13.64 16.05 7.72
CA VAL A 227 12.24 16.25 8.05
C VAL A 227 11.82 15.18 9.03
N GLN A 228 11.12 15.61 10.07
CA GLN A 228 10.39 14.72 10.94
C GLN A 228 8.91 15.13 10.91
N ILE A 229 8.04 14.14 10.75
CA ILE A 229 6.60 14.32 10.80
C ILE A 229 6.11 13.40 11.91
N TYR A 230 5.49 13.99 12.92
CA TYR A 230 4.76 13.25 13.93
C TYR A 230 3.27 13.57 13.78
N VAL A 231 2.46 12.53 13.68
CA VAL A 231 1.00 12.63 13.51
C VAL A 231 0.35 11.75 14.55
N GLU A 232 -0.60 12.30 15.29
CA GLU A 232 -1.57 11.57 16.05
C GLU A 232 -2.90 11.58 15.30
N PHE A 233 -3.60 10.46 15.36
CA PHE A 233 -4.87 10.32 14.66
C PHE A 233 -5.94 9.73 15.55
N LYS A 234 -7.20 10.09 15.25
CA LYS A 234 -8.39 9.53 15.88
C LYS A 234 -9.44 9.19 14.83
N HIS A 235 -9.84 7.93 14.75
CA HIS A 235 -10.96 7.49 13.94
C HIS A 235 -12.28 7.94 14.59
N ILE A 236 -13.06 8.75 13.89
CA ILE A 236 -14.42 9.12 14.33
C ILE A 236 -15.37 7.96 14.02
N ASN A 237 -15.25 7.43 12.81
CA ASN A 237 -16.05 6.32 12.29
C ASN A 237 -15.24 5.56 11.23
N LEU A 238 -15.89 4.72 10.43
CA LEU A 238 -15.22 3.97 9.36
C LEU A 238 -14.72 4.87 8.23
N ASP A 239 -15.31 6.03 8.02
CA ASP A 239 -15.09 6.88 6.85
C ASP A 239 -14.28 8.14 7.15
N GLU A 240 -14.12 8.49 8.42
CA GLU A 240 -13.49 9.74 8.84
C GLU A 240 -12.42 9.54 9.90
N THR A 241 -11.31 10.27 9.75
CA THR A 241 -10.18 10.25 10.67
C THR A 241 -9.65 11.65 10.87
N ILE A 242 -9.61 12.10 12.12
CA ILE A 242 -9.01 13.38 12.50
C ILE A 242 -7.51 13.17 12.67
N LEU A 243 -6.72 14.05 12.09
CA LEU A 243 -5.27 14.12 12.23
C LEU A 243 -4.86 15.39 12.96
N GLU A 244 -3.94 15.25 13.89
CA GLU A 244 -3.22 16.35 14.53
C GLU A 244 -1.74 16.00 14.53
N GLY A 245 -0.88 16.94 14.18
CA GLY A 245 0.53 16.62 14.06
C GLY A 245 1.42 17.83 13.97
N THR A 246 2.72 17.54 13.90
CA THR A 246 3.76 18.54 13.80
C THR A 246 4.77 18.12 12.74
N LEU A 247 5.03 19.03 11.80
CA LEU A 247 6.14 18.95 10.85
C LEU A 247 7.33 19.70 11.43
N ILE A 248 8.45 19.02 11.61
CA ILE A 248 9.68 19.56 12.20
C ILE A 248 10.78 19.55 11.14
N HIS A 249 11.45 20.68 10.99
CA HIS A 249 12.61 20.82 10.10
C HIS A 249 13.90 20.89 10.90
N PHE A 250 14.92 20.18 10.41
CA PHE A 250 16.27 20.28 10.92
C PHE A 250 17.20 20.78 9.81
N ALA A 251 18.09 21.70 10.17
CA ALA A 251 19.19 22.11 9.29
C ALA A 251 20.09 20.89 8.95
N PRO A 252 20.79 20.87 7.80
CA PRO A 252 21.54 19.72 7.30
C PRO A 252 22.64 19.16 8.25
N HIS A 253 23.04 19.93 9.26
CA HIS A 253 24.08 19.59 10.23
C HIS A 253 23.67 19.76 11.70
N SER A 254 22.41 20.10 11.99
CA SER A 254 21.91 20.19 13.38
C SER A 254 21.45 18.81 13.82
N GLN A 255 22.02 18.26 14.88
CA GLN A 255 21.59 16.96 15.42
C GLN A 255 20.30 17.06 16.23
N ASP A 256 20.14 18.07 17.09
CA ASP A 256 19.04 18.10 18.08
C ASP A 256 18.25 19.42 18.16
N LYS A 257 18.67 20.49 17.47
CA LYS A 257 17.91 21.77 17.47
C LYS A 257 17.01 21.85 16.24
N PRO A 258 15.68 21.76 16.40
CA PRO A 258 14.76 21.98 15.30
C PRO A 258 14.87 23.44 14.84
N GLU A 259 15.00 23.64 13.54
CA GLU A 259 15.04 24.96 12.93
C GLU A 259 13.65 25.59 13.00
N GLN A 260 12.62 24.81 12.66
CA GLN A 260 11.21 25.25 12.64
C GLN A 260 10.28 24.07 12.93
N SER A 261 9.16 24.38 13.57
CA SER A 261 8.09 23.43 13.91
C SER A 261 6.75 23.99 13.46
N TYR A 262 5.96 23.16 12.79
CA TYR A 262 4.73 23.53 12.12
C TYR A 262 3.59 22.60 12.54
N PRO A 263 2.74 23.00 13.47
CA PRO A 263 1.56 22.22 13.83
C PRO A 263 0.54 22.25 12.70
N PHE A 264 -0.19 21.15 12.52
CA PHE A 264 -1.29 21.03 11.57
C PHE A 264 -2.41 20.18 12.15
N HIS A 265 -3.62 20.44 11.66
CA HIS A 265 -4.81 19.69 12.02
C HIS A 265 -5.77 19.65 10.84
N PHE A 266 -6.27 18.45 10.50
CA PHE A 266 -7.27 18.27 9.45
C PHE A 266 -7.97 16.91 9.56
N THR A 267 -9.06 16.75 8.81
CA THR A 267 -9.85 15.52 8.76
C THR A 267 -9.68 14.85 7.40
N ILE A 268 -9.42 13.54 7.41
CA ILE A 268 -9.44 12.67 6.24
C ILE A 268 -10.84 12.07 6.10
N VAL A 269 -11.41 12.18 4.91
CA VAL A 269 -12.63 11.46 4.50
C VAL A 269 -12.23 10.33 3.54
N TRP A 270 -12.18 9.09 4.02
CA TRP A 270 -11.65 7.92 3.31
C TRP A 270 -12.36 7.60 2.00
N GLN A 271 -13.62 7.99 1.86
CA GLN A 271 -14.37 7.82 0.61
C GLN A 271 -13.71 8.58 -0.56
N ASN A 272 -13.01 9.68 -0.28
CA ASN A 272 -12.29 10.47 -1.30
C ASN A 272 -10.96 9.83 -1.71
N TYR A 273 -10.47 8.85 -0.94
CA TYR A 273 -9.16 8.22 -1.11
C TYR A 273 -9.23 6.87 -1.84
N ASN A 274 -10.26 6.64 -2.68
CA ASN A 274 -10.25 5.55 -3.65
C ASN A 274 -9.30 5.86 -4.82
N LEU A 275 -8.02 5.93 -4.46
CA LEU A 275 -6.91 6.35 -5.28
C LEU A 275 -5.77 5.34 -5.14
N PRO A 276 -4.96 5.14 -6.19
CA PRO A 276 -3.67 4.49 -6.05
C PRO A 276 -2.85 5.11 -4.91
N PHE A 277 -2.04 4.29 -4.23
CA PHE A 277 -1.34 4.69 -3.01
C PHE A 277 -0.49 5.96 -3.17
N ASP A 278 0.18 6.13 -4.30
CA ASP A 278 1.01 7.29 -4.61
C ASP A 278 0.20 8.58 -4.77
N LEU A 279 -0.96 8.52 -5.43
CA LEU A 279 -1.87 9.66 -5.56
C LEU A 279 -2.52 10.01 -4.22
N ALA A 280 -2.96 9.00 -3.47
CA ALA A 280 -3.51 9.16 -2.13
C ALA A 280 -2.51 9.85 -1.19
N LEU A 281 -1.25 9.41 -1.21
CA LEU A 281 -0.18 10.01 -0.42
C LEU A 281 0.09 11.47 -0.85
N ARG A 282 0.10 11.75 -2.16
CA ARG A 282 0.26 13.13 -2.67
C ARG A 282 -0.88 14.04 -2.22
N GLU A 283 -2.13 13.59 -2.25
CA GLU A 283 -3.27 14.37 -1.74
C GLU A 283 -3.14 14.63 -0.23
N LEU A 284 -2.74 13.62 0.55
CA LEU A 284 -2.52 13.78 2.00
C LEU A 284 -1.43 14.82 2.30
N VAL A 285 -0.31 14.76 1.58
CA VAL A 285 0.81 15.71 1.73
C VAL A 285 0.38 17.13 1.34
N LEU A 286 -0.47 17.27 0.32
CA LEU A 286 -1.03 18.56 -0.05
C LEU A 286 -1.96 19.14 1.00
N GLU A 287 -2.87 18.35 1.56
CA GLU A 287 -3.72 18.77 2.67
C GLU A 287 -2.88 19.25 3.85
N LEU A 288 -1.82 18.51 4.19
CA LEU A 288 -0.85 18.93 5.20
C LEU A 288 -0.26 20.32 4.89
N PHE A 289 0.22 20.54 3.67
CA PHE A 289 0.80 21.85 3.30
C PHE A 289 -0.21 23.00 3.27
N LEU A 290 -1.46 22.75 2.90
CA LEU A 290 -2.52 23.76 2.91
C LEU A 290 -2.91 24.18 4.33
N LYS A 291 -2.74 23.28 5.31
CA LYS A 291 -3.17 23.49 6.70
C LYS A 291 -2.07 24.07 7.59
N ILE A 292 -0.81 23.97 7.17
CA ILE A 292 0.30 24.61 7.88
C ILE A 292 0.29 26.13 7.64
N LYS A 293 0.21 26.92 8.73
CA LYS A 293 0.41 28.37 8.68
C LYS A 293 1.90 28.71 8.57
N LEU A 294 2.41 28.71 7.34
CA LEU A 294 3.81 29.04 7.05
C LEU A 294 4.07 30.55 7.19
N LYS A 295 5.17 30.92 7.85
CA LYS A 295 5.68 32.30 7.91
C LYS A 295 6.90 32.48 7.00
N GLY A 296 6.98 33.59 6.25
CA GLY A 296 8.19 34.03 5.54
C GLY A 296 8.46 33.36 4.18
N VAL A 297 9.74 33.14 3.85
CA VAL A 297 10.23 32.62 2.55
C VAL A 297 9.78 31.16 2.33
N MET A 298 9.63 30.40 3.41
CA MET A 298 9.11 29.02 3.42
C MET A 298 7.69 28.95 2.83
N THR A 299 6.85 29.98 3.05
CA THR A 299 5.51 30.10 2.49
C THR A 299 5.52 30.14 0.97
N ARG A 300 6.42 30.92 0.36
CA ARG A 300 6.55 31.00 -1.11
C ARG A 300 7.07 29.68 -1.71
N MET A 301 8.00 29.02 -1.04
CA MET A 301 8.61 27.77 -1.54
C MET A 301 7.68 26.56 -1.40
N LEU A 302 7.00 26.40 -0.26
CA LEU A 302 5.99 25.34 -0.10
C LEU A 302 4.74 25.64 -0.92
N GLN A 303 4.40 26.92 -1.15
CA GLN A 303 3.43 27.27 -2.20
C GLN A 303 3.94 26.91 -3.59
N THR A 304 5.25 26.92 -3.87
CA THR A 304 5.79 26.47 -5.16
C THR A 304 5.76 24.95 -5.28
N VAL A 305 6.08 24.21 -4.22
CA VAL A 305 5.92 22.75 -4.16
C VAL A 305 4.43 22.38 -4.28
N ALA A 306 3.57 23.03 -3.50
CA ALA A 306 2.12 22.84 -3.57
C ALA A 306 1.55 23.27 -4.93
N LYS A 307 2.02 24.37 -5.54
CA LYS A 307 1.65 24.77 -6.92
C LYS A 307 2.19 23.80 -7.97
N GLY A 308 3.38 23.24 -7.79
CA GLY A 308 3.93 22.21 -8.67
C GLY A 308 3.09 20.93 -8.62
N LEU A 309 2.79 20.47 -7.41
CA LEU A 309 1.87 19.36 -7.15
C LEU A 309 0.45 19.66 -7.68
N TYR A 310 -0.07 20.87 -7.46
CA TYR A 310 -1.38 21.31 -7.94
C TYR A 310 -1.42 21.51 -9.46
N MET A 311 -0.34 21.92 -10.12
CA MET A 311 -0.25 21.94 -11.58
C MET A 311 -0.24 20.51 -12.14
N ILE A 312 0.46 19.58 -11.50
CA ILE A 312 0.48 18.17 -11.90
C ILE A 312 -0.90 17.51 -11.71
N ILE A 313 -1.62 17.89 -10.66
CA ILE A 313 -2.98 17.39 -10.35
C ILE A 313 -4.06 18.10 -11.18
N GLY A 314 -4.02 19.43 -11.23
CA GLY A 314 -5.02 20.31 -11.85
C GLY A 314 -4.98 20.27 -13.38
N LYS A 315 -3.81 20.18 -13.99
CA LYS A 315 -3.67 19.99 -15.45
C LYS A 315 -4.36 18.69 -15.92
N ASN A 316 -4.45 17.68 -15.05
CA ASN A 316 -5.10 16.41 -15.34
C ASN A 316 -6.57 16.31 -14.85
N ARG A 317 -7.04 17.22 -13.98
CA ARG A 317 -8.48 17.42 -13.74
C ARG A 317 -9.15 18.17 -14.90
N SER A 318 -8.47 19.12 -15.53
CA SER A 318 -9.02 19.84 -16.71
C SER A 318 -9.24 18.91 -17.90
N TYR A 319 -8.35 17.95 -18.13
CA TYR A 319 -8.54 16.88 -19.14
C TYR A 319 -9.79 16.00 -18.87
N LYS A 320 -10.36 16.04 -17.67
CA LYS A 320 -11.57 15.30 -17.31
C LYS A 320 -12.86 16.07 -17.64
N HIS A 321 -12.78 17.38 -17.93
CA HIS A 321 -13.93 18.14 -18.40
C HIS A 321 -14.06 18.16 -19.92
N ASP A 322 -12.96 17.97 -20.65
CA ASP A 322 -12.94 18.01 -22.12
C ASP A 322 -13.08 16.62 -22.78
N SER A 323 -13.23 15.55 -22.00
CA SER A 323 -13.35 14.18 -22.53
C SER A 323 -14.51 13.37 -21.93
N LEU A 324 -15.62 14.05 -21.61
CA LEU A 324 -16.93 13.41 -21.40
C LEU A 324 -17.79 13.55 -22.63
#